data_AF-A0A519HQG6-F1
#
_entry.id   AF-A0A519HQG6-F1
#
_cell.length_a   1.000
_cell.length_b   1.000
_cell.length_c   1.000
_cell.angle_alpha   90.00
_cell.angle_beta   90.00
_cell.angle_gamma   90.00
#
_symmetry.space_group_name_H-M   'P 1'
#
loop_
_entity.id
_entity.type
_entity.pdbx_description
1 polymer ?
#
loop_
_entity_poly.entity_id
_entity_poly.type
_entity_poly.pdbx_seq_one_letter_code
_entity_poly.pdbx_strand_id
1 'polypeptide(L)'
;MASLRRPLASTFALYANGKRSAVQGVLASDAADAVDPFVSHRRRPAPLQGVATDELIQRMRGSEAHAGPLPASGGSANVVVAAQAVALDPRAPLRARTRLVKPAGSSFEITSDERACGSRAPCGLALLSAGISFCYLTQLLRYVQHRRYDVRAIRLVQYSPYALEPSASAGPLHGLAGPVDTHLFLNGQAAPEVMQELLFYSARTCFLHAALASPFEPQLTLSLNGGESLPIDFSHRAKN
;
A
#
# COMPACT_ATOMS: atom_id res chain seq x y z
N MET A 1 5.55 -6.66 10.54
CA MET A 1 7.00 -6.50 10.26
C MET A 1 7.54 -7.44 9.20
N ALA A 2 6.89 -8.59 8.94
CA ALA A 2 7.35 -9.56 7.94
C ALA A 2 7.68 -8.94 6.57
N SER A 3 6.82 -8.04 6.08
CA SER A 3 6.96 -7.34 4.81
C SER A 3 8.07 -6.28 4.75
N LEU A 4 8.66 -5.89 5.88
CA LEU A 4 9.71 -4.87 5.94
C LEU A 4 11.11 -5.49 6.08
N ARG A 5 11.22 -6.65 6.74
CA ARG A 5 12.52 -7.30 6.97
C ARG A 5 13.00 -8.13 5.78
N ARG A 6 12.06 -8.78 5.08
CA ARG A 6 12.36 -9.56 3.87
C ARG A 6 11.90 -8.76 2.65
N PRO A 7 12.81 -8.42 1.73
CA PRO A 7 12.43 -7.82 0.45
C PRO A 7 11.38 -8.69 -0.27
N LEU A 8 10.30 -8.05 -0.70
CA LEU A 8 9.22 -8.66 -1.45
C LEU A 8 9.27 -8.15 -2.89
N ALA A 9 9.63 -9.05 -3.80
CA ALA A 9 9.69 -8.75 -5.22
C ALA A 9 8.27 -8.83 -5.82
N SER A 10 7.62 -7.67 -5.92
CA SER A 10 6.22 -7.58 -6.40
C SER A 10 6.12 -7.99 -7.88
N THR A 11 4.98 -8.55 -8.26
CA THR A 11 4.70 -9.07 -9.61
C THR A 11 3.54 -8.32 -10.26
N PHE A 12 3.49 -8.35 -11.59
CA PHE A 12 2.59 -7.51 -12.37
C PHE A 12 2.00 -8.23 -13.58
N ALA A 13 0.74 -7.94 -13.88
CA ALA A 13 0.07 -8.31 -15.12
C ALA A 13 -0.57 -7.08 -15.79
N LEU A 14 -0.49 -7.00 -17.12
CA LEU A 14 -1.14 -5.96 -17.92
C LEU A 14 -2.27 -6.55 -18.75
N TYR A 15 -3.45 -5.93 -18.69
CA TYR A 15 -4.58 -6.19 -19.56
C TYR A 15 -4.87 -4.94 -20.38
N ALA A 16 -4.47 -4.94 -21.65
CA ALA A 16 -4.67 -3.85 -22.58
C ALA A 16 -5.90 -4.14 -23.44
N ASN A 17 -6.93 -3.28 -23.36
CA ASN A 17 -8.16 -3.41 -24.13
C ASN A 17 -8.79 -4.82 -24.05
N GLY A 18 -8.75 -5.42 -22.84
CA GLY A 18 -9.33 -6.73 -22.55
C GLY A 18 -8.45 -7.93 -22.88
N LYS A 19 -7.20 -7.74 -23.34
CA LYS A 19 -6.25 -8.83 -23.61
C LYS A 19 -5.05 -8.73 -22.68
N ARG A 20 -4.63 -9.86 -22.10
CA ARG A 20 -3.36 -9.93 -21.35
C ARG A 20 -2.20 -9.67 -22.31
N SER A 21 -1.29 -8.80 -21.89
CA SER A 21 -0.07 -8.45 -22.61
C SER A 21 1.15 -8.89 -21.81
N ALA A 22 2.24 -9.19 -22.52
CA ALA A 22 3.54 -9.36 -21.88
C ALA A 22 3.95 -8.07 -21.15
N VAL A 23 4.59 -8.22 -20.00
CA VAL A 23 5.18 -7.11 -19.25
C VAL A 23 6.69 -7.08 -19.46
N GLN A 24 7.27 -5.88 -19.50
CA GLN A 24 8.69 -5.67 -19.71
C GLN A 24 9.28 -4.81 -18.59
N GLY A 25 10.49 -5.12 -18.14
CA GLY A 25 11.21 -4.34 -17.13
C GLY A 25 10.68 -4.43 -15.70
N VAL A 26 9.70 -5.30 -15.45
CA VAL A 26 9.18 -5.69 -14.13
C VAL A 26 8.97 -7.21 -14.08
N LEU A 27 8.77 -7.78 -12.90
CA LEU A 27 8.45 -9.20 -12.76
C LEU A 27 7.02 -9.48 -13.21
N ALA A 28 6.85 -10.43 -14.11
CA ALA A 28 5.54 -10.89 -14.54
C ALA A 28 4.85 -11.69 -13.43
N SER A 29 3.54 -11.49 -13.30
CA SER A 29 2.70 -12.39 -12.50
C SER A 29 2.57 -13.74 -13.20
N ASP A 30 2.77 -14.82 -12.47
CA ASP A 30 2.48 -16.20 -12.90
C ASP A 30 1.06 -16.63 -12.52
N ALA A 31 0.28 -15.75 -11.89
CA ALA A 31 -1.09 -16.06 -11.50
C ALA A 31 -2.01 -16.18 -12.73
N ALA A 32 -3.10 -16.93 -12.51
CA ALA A 32 -4.23 -16.96 -13.43
C ALA A 32 -4.79 -15.55 -13.63
N ASP A 33 -5.51 -15.35 -14.74
CA ASP A 33 -6.04 -14.04 -15.06
C ASP A 33 -7.03 -13.55 -14.02
N ALA A 34 -6.73 -12.39 -13.44
CA ALA A 34 -7.66 -11.70 -12.58
C ALA A 34 -8.91 -11.30 -13.39
N VAL A 35 -10.07 -11.40 -12.75
CA VAL A 35 -11.32 -10.95 -13.35
C VAL A 35 -11.33 -9.42 -13.39
N ASP A 36 -11.57 -8.85 -14.57
CA ASP A 36 -11.72 -7.41 -14.75
C ASP A 36 -12.83 -6.89 -13.81
N PRO A 37 -12.54 -5.93 -12.90
CA PRO A 37 -13.52 -5.36 -11.98
C PRO A 37 -14.80 -4.84 -12.64
N PHE A 38 -14.74 -4.40 -13.90
CA PHE A 38 -15.94 -3.95 -14.61
C PHE A 38 -16.86 -5.08 -15.06
N VAL A 39 -16.30 -6.27 -15.26
CA VAL A 39 -17.07 -7.47 -15.60
C VAL A 39 -17.69 -8.06 -14.34
N SER A 40 -16.94 -8.11 -13.24
CA SER A 40 -17.42 -8.67 -11.97
C SER A 40 -18.40 -7.76 -11.22
N HIS A 41 -18.21 -6.44 -11.29
CA HIS A 41 -19.04 -5.48 -10.57
C HIS A 41 -20.03 -4.77 -11.50
N ARG A 42 -21.30 -5.18 -11.43
CA ARG A 42 -22.40 -4.57 -12.20
C ARG A 42 -22.73 -3.13 -11.80
N ARG A 43 -22.28 -2.69 -10.63
CA ARG A 43 -22.50 -1.34 -10.09
C ARG A 43 -21.19 -0.81 -9.55
N ARG A 44 -21.01 0.51 -9.65
CA ARG A 44 -19.90 1.18 -8.97
C ARG A 44 -20.01 0.91 -7.47
N PRO A 45 -18.91 0.59 -6.78
CA PRO A 45 -18.90 0.52 -5.33
C PRO A 45 -19.44 1.83 -4.75
N ALA A 46 -20.33 1.70 -3.77
CA ALA A 46 -20.87 2.82 -3.00
C ALA A 46 -20.69 2.52 -1.51
N PRO A 47 -20.55 3.55 -0.66
CA PRO A 47 -20.55 3.37 0.79
C PRO A 47 -21.75 2.54 1.25
N LEU A 48 -21.53 1.68 2.25
CA LEU A 48 -22.61 0.93 2.88
C LEU A 48 -23.55 1.90 3.59
N GLN A 49 -24.86 1.70 3.43
CA GLN A 49 -25.85 2.52 4.13
C GLN A 49 -25.77 2.30 5.64
N GLY A 50 -25.91 3.38 6.41
CA GLY A 50 -25.86 3.33 7.88
C GLY A 50 -24.46 3.16 8.48
N VAL A 51 -23.41 3.12 7.66
CA VAL A 51 -22.02 3.13 8.12
C VAL A 51 -21.47 4.54 8.01
N ALA A 52 -21.05 5.13 9.13
CA ALA A 52 -20.38 6.43 9.15
C ALA A 52 -18.97 6.30 8.55
N THR A 53 -18.84 6.46 7.24
CA THR A 53 -17.54 6.42 6.55
C THR A 53 -16.68 7.64 6.81
N ASP A 54 -17.31 8.75 7.20
CA ASP A 54 -16.67 10.05 7.39
C ASP A 54 -15.70 10.06 8.59
N GLU A 55 -15.72 9.01 9.43
CA GLU A 55 -14.81 8.82 10.56
C GLU A 55 -13.65 7.87 10.27
N LEU A 56 -13.62 7.22 9.09
CA LEU A 56 -12.59 6.24 8.77
C LEU A 56 -11.29 6.90 8.33
N ILE A 57 -11.37 7.93 7.49
CA ILE A 57 -10.22 8.70 7.00
C ILE A 57 -10.59 10.18 7.03
N GLN A 58 -9.98 10.93 7.94
CA GLN A 58 -10.26 12.35 8.13
C GLN A 58 -9.03 13.19 7.83
N ARG A 59 -9.20 14.24 7.03
CA ARG A 59 -8.17 15.25 6.86
C ARG A 59 -8.15 16.16 8.09
N MET A 60 -6.99 16.31 8.71
CA MET A 60 -6.84 17.15 9.90
C MET A 60 -6.82 18.63 9.52
N ARG A 61 -7.58 19.46 10.25
CA ARG A 61 -7.61 20.92 10.06
C ARG A 61 -6.23 21.53 10.38
N GLY A 62 -5.85 22.57 9.64
CA GLY A 62 -4.55 23.24 9.78
C GLY A 62 -3.39 22.57 9.03
N SER A 63 -3.67 21.53 8.22
CA SER A 63 -2.66 20.86 7.39
C SER A 63 -2.41 21.55 6.03
N GLU A 64 -2.62 22.87 5.94
CA GLU A 64 -2.36 23.64 4.72
C GLU A 64 -0.86 23.87 4.53
N ALA A 65 -0.14 22.78 4.32
CA ALA A 65 1.15 22.85 3.68
C ALA A 65 0.91 22.49 2.20
N HIS A 66 1.18 23.45 1.32
CA HIS A 66 1.40 23.13 -0.09
C HIS A 66 2.59 22.18 -0.14
N ALA A 67 2.31 20.90 -0.45
CA ALA A 67 3.37 19.96 -0.70
C ALA A 67 4.24 20.52 -1.82
N GLY A 68 5.49 20.86 -1.52
CA GLY A 68 6.46 21.23 -2.54
C GLY A 68 6.53 20.13 -3.61
N PRO A 69 6.78 20.49 -4.88
CA PRO A 69 6.75 19.52 -5.96
C PRO A 69 7.73 18.38 -5.66
N LEU A 70 7.24 17.14 -5.73
CA LEU A 70 8.13 15.98 -5.87
C LEU A 70 8.91 16.15 -7.17
N PRO A 71 10.21 15.82 -7.22
CA PRO A 71 11.04 16.02 -8.39
C PRO A 71 10.39 15.36 -9.62
N ALA A 72 10.35 16.10 -10.72
CA ALA A 72 9.59 15.73 -11.92
C ALA A 72 10.16 14.49 -12.64
N SER A 73 11.44 14.17 -12.45
CA SER A 73 12.10 12.94 -12.93
C SER A 73 13.58 12.96 -12.56
N GLY A 74 14.17 11.79 -12.25
CA GLY A 74 15.63 11.60 -12.20
C GLY A 74 16.36 12.04 -10.92
N GLY A 75 15.68 12.62 -9.94
CA GLY A 75 16.25 12.98 -8.63
C GLY A 75 15.72 12.10 -7.50
N SER A 76 16.55 11.86 -6.46
CA SER A 76 16.08 11.25 -5.22
C SER A 76 15.35 12.29 -4.37
N ALA A 77 14.18 11.94 -3.86
CA ALA A 77 13.44 12.76 -2.90
C ALA A 77 13.31 12.02 -1.58
N ASN A 78 13.73 12.69 -0.50
CA ASN A 78 13.51 12.20 0.85
C ASN A 78 12.09 12.53 1.28
N VAL A 79 11.27 11.49 1.40
CA VAL A 79 9.91 11.59 1.93
C VAL A 79 9.93 11.17 3.38
N VAL A 80 9.55 12.08 4.28
CA VAL A 80 9.46 11.80 5.72
C VAL A 80 7.99 11.82 6.11
N VAL A 81 7.49 10.69 6.62
CA VAL A 81 6.14 10.54 7.15
C VAL A 81 6.26 10.29 8.65
N ALA A 82 5.55 11.08 9.45
CA ALA A 82 5.39 10.83 10.87
C ALA A 82 4.00 10.26 11.13
N ALA A 83 3.90 9.29 12.03
CA ALA A 83 2.63 8.74 12.47
C ALA A 83 2.62 8.59 13.99
N GLN A 84 1.48 8.89 14.60
CA GLN A 84 1.21 8.64 16.01
C GLN A 84 -0.14 7.93 16.12
N ALA A 85 -0.17 6.82 16.83
CA ALA A 85 -1.41 6.10 17.12
C ALA A 85 -1.61 6.00 18.63
N VAL A 86 -2.87 6.06 19.07
CA VAL A 86 -3.23 5.90 20.48
C VAL A 86 -4.24 4.77 20.59
N ALA A 87 -3.89 3.74 21.36
CA ALA A 87 -4.79 2.65 21.73
C ALA A 87 -5.23 2.86 23.18
N LEU A 88 -6.44 3.37 23.38
CA LEU A 88 -7.00 3.60 24.73
C LEU A 88 -7.68 2.35 25.31
N ASP A 89 -8.21 1.50 24.44
CA ASP A 89 -8.88 0.24 24.79
C ASP A 89 -8.51 -0.81 23.71
N PRO A 90 -7.99 -1.99 24.08
CA PRO A 90 -7.66 -3.05 23.12
C PRO A 90 -8.88 -3.59 22.34
N ARG A 91 -10.10 -3.26 22.77
CA ARG A 91 -11.36 -3.59 22.08
C ARG A 91 -11.90 -2.45 21.22
N ALA A 92 -11.27 -1.28 21.27
CA ALA A 92 -11.66 -0.13 20.47
C ALA A 92 -10.84 -0.05 19.15
N PRO A 93 -11.40 0.57 18.09
CA PRO A 93 -10.66 0.90 16.90
C PRO A 93 -9.44 1.76 17.22
N LEU A 94 -8.33 1.46 16.55
CA LEU A 94 -7.09 2.22 16.64
C LEU A 94 -7.16 3.42 15.70
N ARG A 95 -6.88 4.62 16.23
CA ARG A 95 -6.78 5.84 15.44
C ARG A 95 -5.33 6.25 15.30
N ALA A 96 -4.85 6.32 14.05
CA ALA A 96 -3.50 6.72 13.71
C ALA A 96 -3.52 8.07 12.98
N ARG A 97 -2.87 9.07 13.55
CA ARG A 97 -2.61 10.37 12.92
C ARG A 97 -1.32 10.30 12.15
N THR A 98 -1.40 10.52 10.85
CA THR A 98 -0.27 10.55 9.94
C THR A 98 -0.05 11.97 9.42
N ARG A 99 1.21 12.34 9.18
CA ARG A 99 1.60 13.63 8.61
C ARG A 99 2.75 13.44 7.65
N LEU A 100 2.63 14.03 6.47
CA LEU A 100 3.78 14.22 5.58
C LEU A 100 4.63 15.38 6.13
N VAL A 101 5.78 15.04 6.70
CA VAL A 101 6.71 15.99 7.33
C VAL A 101 7.63 16.62 6.29
N LYS A 102 8.13 15.81 5.34
CA LYS A 102 9.00 16.28 4.26
C LYS A 102 8.59 15.62 2.93
N PRO A 103 8.25 16.40 1.89
CA PRO A 103 7.91 17.83 1.97
C PRO A 103 6.72 18.04 2.92
N ALA A 104 6.61 19.20 3.56
CA ALA A 104 5.48 19.45 4.45
C ALA A 104 4.17 19.33 3.66
N GLY A 105 3.24 18.50 4.15
CA GLY A 105 2.00 18.23 3.43
C GLY A 105 0.82 17.96 4.37
N SER A 106 -0.21 17.35 3.80
CA SER A 106 -1.45 17.08 4.53
C SER A 106 -1.26 16.08 5.66
N SER A 107 -2.13 16.19 6.66
CA SER A 107 -2.21 15.27 7.80
C SER A 107 -3.57 14.60 7.82
N PHE A 108 -3.59 13.31 8.16
CA PHE A 108 -4.81 12.50 8.15
C PHE A 108 -4.90 11.64 9.40
N GLU A 109 -6.08 11.55 10.00
CA GLU A 109 -6.41 10.52 10.97
C GLU A 109 -7.06 9.33 10.23
N ILE A 110 -6.52 8.13 10.46
CA ILE A 110 -6.97 6.89 9.83
C ILE A 110 -7.36 5.92 10.94
N THR A 111 -8.57 5.37 10.84
CA THR A 111 -9.11 4.42 11.80
C THR A 111 -8.94 2.99 11.27
N SER A 112 -8.44 2.10 12.13
CA SER A 112 -8.32 0.67 11.88
C SER A 112 -8.98 -0.15 12.98
N ASP A 113 -9.42 -1.36 12.67
CA ASP A 113 -10.09 -2.23 13.63
C ASP A 113 -9.71 -3.70 13.39
N GLU A 114 -9.03 -4.29 14.38
CA GLU A 114 -8.46 -5.64 14.31
C GLU A 114 -9.44 -6.72 14.82
N ARG A 115 -10.68 -6.36 15.17
CA ARG A 115 -11.67 -7.31 15.68
C ARG A 115 -12.11 -8.29 14.58
N ALA A 116 -12.09 -9.58 14.91
CA ALA A 116 -12.53 -10.64 14.00
C ALA A 116 -14.04 -10.58 13.67
N CYS A 117 -14.87 -10.12 14.61
CA CYS A 117 -16.30 -9.95 14.43
C CYS A 117 -16.76 -8.54 14.88
N GLY A 118 -17.70 -7.95 14.15
CA GLY A 118 -18.24 -6.62 14.48
C GLY A 118 -17.23 -5.48 14.32
N SER A 119 -16.25 -5.62 13.42
CA SER A 119 -15.33 -4.54 13.07
C SER A 119 -16.09 -3.35 12.49
N ARG A 120 -15.66 -2.15 12.85
CA ARG A 120 -16.24 -0.87 12.42
C ARG A 120 -15.33 -0.12 11.44
N ALA A 121 -14.14 -0.64 11.19
CA ALA A 121 -13.18 -0.12 10.22
C ALA A 121 -12.41 -1.30 9.58
N PRO A 122 -11.72 -1.09 8.45
CA PRO A 122 -10.80 -2.09 7.92
C PRO A 122 -9.66 -2.38 8.90
N CYS A 123 -9.11 -3.60 8.87
CA CYS A 123 -7.89 -3.92 9.62
C CYS A 123 -6.66 -3.21 9.02
N GLY A 124 -5.57 -3.13 9.79
CA GLY A 124 -4.33 -2.49 9.37
C GLY A 124 -3.73 -3.08 8.09
N LEU A 125 -3.86 -4.40 7.88
CA LEU A 125 -3.38 -5.06 6.65
C LEU A 125 -4.23 -4.68 5.43
N ALA A 126 -5.54 -4.50 5.60
CA ALA A 126 -6.42 -4.02 4.53
C ALA A 126 -6.09 -2.57 4.15
N LEU A 127 -5.83 -1.71 5.15
CA LEU A 127 -5.40 -0.33 4.91
C LEU A 127 -4.02 -0.26 4.24
N LEU A 128 -3.07 -1.11 4.65
CA LEU A 128 -1.76 -1.23 4.00
C LEU A 128 -1.92 -1.61 2.52
N SER A 129 -2.71 -2.64 2.24
CA SER A 129 -2.97 -3.12 0.87
C SER A 129 -3.64 -2.04 0.01
N ALA A 130 -4.67 -1.37 0.54
CA ALA A 130 -5.30 -0.24 -0.14
C ALA A 130 -4.29 0.89 -0.38
N GLY A 131 -3.44 1.20 0.59
CA GLY A 131 -2.38 2.20 0.48
C GLY A 131 -1.41 1.91 -0.67
N ILE A 132 -0.96 0.65 -0.83
CA ILE A 132 -0.09 0.23 -1.94
C ILE A 132 -0.79 0.44 -3.29
N SER A 133 -2.05 -0.01 -3.40
CA SER A 133 -2.88 0.19 -4.59
C SER A 133 -3.05 1.68 -4.94
N PHE A 134 -3.37 2.54 -3.96
CA PHE A 134 -3.53 3.97 -4.18
C PHE A 134 -2.21 4.67 -4.52
N CYS A 135 -1.09 4.25 -3.91
CA CYS A 135 0.22 4.76 -4.25
C CYS A 135 0.53 4.49 -5.73
N TYR A 136 0.32 3.24 -6.18
CA TYR A 136 0.51 2.85 -7.58
C TYR A 136 -0.40 3.63 -8.53
N LEU A 137 -1.72 3.68 -8.26
CA LEU A 137 -2.69 4.41 -9.08
C LEU A 137 -2.38 5.91 -9.16
N THR A 138 -1.91 6.50 -8.08
CA THR A 138 -1.52 7.93 -8.07
C THR A 138 -0.37 8.19 -9.03
N GLN A 139 0.66 7.34 -9.03
CA GLN A 139 1.79 7.51 -9.96
C GLN A 139 1.35 7.30 -11.42
N LEU A 140 0.53 6.27 -11.65
CA LEU A 140 0.00 5.97 -12.97
C LEU A 140 -0.81 7.15 -13.53
N LEU A 141 -1.77 7.65 -12.75
CA LEU A 141 -2.63 8.77 -13.15
C LEU A 141 -1.82 10.04 -13.41
N ARG A 142 -0.83 10.35 -12.56
CA ARG A 142 0.07 11.49 -12.78
C ARG A 142 0.82 11.37 -14.11
N TYR A 143 1.31 10.17 -14.43
CA TYR A 143 2.05 9.94 -15.66
C TYR A 143 1.16 10.03 -16.91
N VAL A 144 -0.04 9.42 -16.87
CA VAL A 144 -1.07 9.53 -17.91
C VAL A 144 -1.44 11.00 -18.16
N GLN A 145 -1.72 11.76 -17.10
CA GLN A 145 -2.11 13.17 -17.18
C GLN A 145 -0.98 14.05 -17.73
N HIS A 146 0.24 13.85 -17.24
CA HIS A 146 1.40 14.64 -17.66
C HIS A 146 1.74 14.44 -19.14
N ARG A 147 1.67 13.19 -19.62
CA ARG A 147 1.97 12.83 -21.02
C ARG A 147 0.77 12.94 -21.97
N ARG A 148 -0.43 13.18 -21.43
CA ARG A 148 -1.71 13.30 -22.17
C ARG A 148 -2.04 12.06 -23.02
N TYR A 149 -1.80 10.86 -22.49
CA TYR A 149 -2.13 9.62 -23.19
C TYR A 149 -3.66 9.36 -23.21
N ASP A 150 -4.19 8.81 -24.32
CA ASP A 150 -5.61 8.39 -24.43
C ASP A 150 -5.84 7.06 -23.70
N VAL A 151 -5.96 7.15 -22.38
CA VAL A 151 -6.41 6.09 -21.48
C VAL A 151 -7.74 6.50 -20.87
N ARG A 152 -8.80 5.75 -21.17
CA ARG A 152 -10.19 6.07 -20.81
C ARG A 152 -10.65 5.40 -19.52
N ALA A 153 -10.11 4.21 -19.23
CA ALA A 153 -10.42 3.49 -18.01
C ALA A 153 -9.18 2.80 -17.46
N ILE A 154 -8.99 2.95 -16.15
CA ILE A 154 -7.94 2.31 -15.36
C ILE A 154 -8.63 1.55 -14.24
N ARG A 155 -8.38 0.24 -14.15
CA ARG A 155 -8.86 -0.61 -13.06
C ARG A 155 -7.69 -1.45 -12.56
N LEU A 156 -7.74 -1.84 -11.29
CA LEU A 156 -6.68 -2.56 -10.61
C LEU A 156 -7.28 -3.71 -9.81
N VAL A 157 -6.63 -4.86 -9.87
CA VAL A 157 -6.79 -5.93 -8.87
C VAL A 157 -5.43 -6.15 -8.23
N GLN A 158 -5.39 -6.22 -6.91
CA GLN A 158 -4.16 -6.43 -6.16
C GLN A 158 -4.35 -7.55 -5.14
N TYR A 159 -3.44 -8.52 -5.15
CA TYR A 159 -3.39 -9.59 -4.16
C TYR A 159 -2.21 -9.36 -3.22
N SER A 160 -2.49 -9.35 -1.92
CA SER A 160 -1.52 -9.15 -0.85
C SER A 160 -1.62 -10.31 0.14
N PRO A 161 -0.92 -11.43 -0.10
CA PRO A 161 -1.01 -12.61 0.75
C PRO A 161 -0.28 -12.41 2.07
N TYR A 162 -0.98 -12.73 3.17
CA TYR A 162 -0.44 -12.75 4.52
C TYR A 162 -0.75 -14.09 5.18
N ALA A 163 0.21 -14.61 5.96
CA ALA A 163 0.04 -15.88 6.66
C ALA A 163 0.64 -15.81 8.07
N LEU A 164 0.23 -16.75 8.92
CA LEU A 164 0.87 -17.05 10.19
C LEU A 164 1.40 -18.48 10.11
N GLU A 165 2.69 -18.67 10.36
CA GLU A 165 3.31 -19.98 10.40
C GLU A 165 3.87 -20.28 11.80
N PRO A 166 3.77 -21.54 12.29
CA PRO A 166 4.46 -21.95 13.50
C PRO A 166 5.97 -21.84 13.32
N SER A 167 6.68 -21.45 14.38
CA SER A 167 8.12 -21.67 14.42
C SER A 167 8.42 -23.18 14.35
N ALA A 168 9.55 -23.56 13.74
CA ALA A 168 9.95 -24.95 13.47
C ALA A 168 9.93 -25.89 14.70
N SER A 169 9.89 -25.33 15.91
CA SER A 169 9.88 -26.04 17.21
C SER A 169 8.58 -25.85 18.02
N ALA A 170 7.40 -25.82 17.39
CA ALA A 170 6.11 -25.57 18.07
C ALA A 170 6.11 -24.28 18.92
N GLY A 171 6.90 -23.29 18.48
CA GLY A 171 7.10 -22.02 19.15
C GLY A 171 6.08 -20.95 18.73
N PRO A 172 6.34 -19.66 19.07
CA PRO A 172 5.44 -18.56 18.72
C PRO A 172 5.18 -18.47 17.21
N LEU A 173 3.98 -18.02 16.83
CA LEU A 173 3.61 -17.81 15.44
C LEU A 173 4.43 -16.67 14.84
N HIS A 174 4.93 -16.88 13.62
CA HIS A 174 5.60 -15.87 12.83
C HIS A 174 4.67 -15.40 11.70
N GLY A 175 4.49 -14.09 11.59
CA GLY A 175 3.82 -13.51 10.44
C GLY A 175 4.68 -13.59 9.19
N LEU A 176 4.04 -13.92 8.07
CA LEU A 176 4.62 -13.90 6.73
C LEU A 176 3.81 -12.96 5.84
N ALA A 177 4.51 -12.34 4.91
CA ALA A 177 3.94 -11.59 3.80
C ALA A 177 4.54 -12.15 2.52
N GLY A 178 3.70 -12.46 1.55
CA GLY A 178 4.16 -12.82 0.21
C GLY A 178 4.25 -11.58 -0.69
N PRO A 179 4.80 -11.74 -1.91
CA PRO A 179 4.83 -10.68 -2.90
C PRO A 179 3.46 -10.08 -3.17
N VAL A 180 3.41 -8.76 -3.34
CA VAL A 180 2.21 -8.10 -3.87
C VAL A 180 2.11 -8.41 -5.35
N ASP A 181 0.96 -8.92 -5.79
CA ASP A 181 0.67 -9.18 -7.19
C ASP A 181 -0.36 -8.19 -7.70
N THR A 182 0.00 -7.43 -8.75
CA THR A 182 -0.78 -6.29 -9.24
C THR A 182 -1.21 -6.50 -10.70
N HIS A 183 -2.50 -6.65 -10.92
CA HIS A 183 -3.13 -6.79 -12.23
C HIS A 183 -3.73 -5.46 -12.66
N LEU A 184 -3.15 -4.83 -13.68
CA LEU A 184 -3.57 -3.55 -14.22
C LEU A 184 -4.40 -3.74 -15.49
N PHE A 185 -5.59 -3.17 -15.50
CA PHE A 185 -6.48 -3.15 -16.66
C PHE A 185 -6.55 -1.73 -17.23
N LEU A 186 -6.10 -1.59 -18.47
CA LEU A 186 -6.12 -0.33 -19.22
C LEU A 186 -7.03 -0.46 -20.44
N ASN A 187 -7.90 0.53 -20.63
CA ASN A 187 -8.68 0.66 -21.86
C ASN A 187 -8.51 2.06 -22.43
N GLY A 188 -8.29 2.13 -23.74
CA GLY A 188 -8.03 3.38 -24.45
C GLY A 188 -7.50 3.17 -25.86
N GLN A 189 -7.06 4.26 -26.48
CA GLN A 189 -6.49 4.27 -27.84
C GLN A 189 -4.97 4.51 -27.84
N ALA A 190 -4.34 4.56 -26.66
CA ALA A 190 -2.89 4.55 -26.57
C ALA A 190 -2.30 3.29 -27.24
N ALA A 191 -1.12 3.44 -27.86
CA ALA A 191 -0.41 2.32 -28.48
C ALA A 191 -0.05 1.24 -27.42
N PRO A 192 0.07 -0.04 -27.82
CA PRO A 192 0.42 -1.12 -26.88
C PRO A 192 1.70 -0.86 -26.10
N GLU A 193 2.70 -0.24 -26.73
CA GLU A 193 3.98 0.12 -26.13
C GLU A 193 3.79 1.15 -25.02
N VAL A 194 2.93 2.15 -25.26
CA VAL A 194 2.56 3.14 -24.23
C VAL A 194 1.86 2.45 -23.06
N MET A 195 0.96 1.50 -23.29
CA MET A 195 0.31 0.77 -22.20
C MET A 195 1.31 -0.03 -21.35
N GLN A 196 2.35 -0.60 -21.97
CA GLN A 196 3.45 -1.25 -21.26
C GLN A 196 4.30 -0.25 -20.47
N GLU A 197 4.64 0.89 -21.07
CA GLU A 197 5.37 1.97 -20.39
C GLU A 197 4.61 2.48 -19.17
N LEU A 198 3.30 2.66 -19.27
CA LEU A 198 2.45 3.07 -18.15
C LEU A 198 2.59 2.12 -16.97
N LEU A 199 2.53 0.81 -17.19
CA LEU A 199 2.73 -0.19 -16.13
C LEU A 199 4.14 -0.08 -15.54
N PHE A 200 5.16 -0.09 -16.40
CA PHE A 200 6.56 -0.04 -15.99
C PHE A 200 6.89 1.19 -15.13
N TYR A 201 6.54 2.39 -15.60
CA TYR A 201 6.84 3.61 -14.87
C TYR A 201 6.05 3.70 -13.57
N SER A 202 4.80 3.26 -13.56
CA SER A 202 3.98 3.25 -12.33
C SER A 202 4.56 2.32 -11.27
N ALA A 203 5.03 1.14 -11.68
CA ALA A 203 5.70 0.21 -10.77
C ALA A 203 6.99 0.80 -10.20
N ARG A 204 7.82 1.44 -11.04
CA ARG A 204 9.12 2.00 -10.61
C ARG A 204 9.03 3.29 -9.80
N THR A 205 7.94 4.03 -9.94
CA THR A 205 7.73 5.31 -9.22
C THR A 205 6.84 5.15 -8.00
N CYS A 206 6.24 3.97 -7.78
CA CYS A 206 5.43 3.67 -6.61
C CYS A 206 6.32 3.51 -5.36
N PHE A 207 6.24 4.48 -4.44
CA PHE A 207 7.01 4.48 -3.19
C PHE A 207 6.78 3.23 -2.34
N LEU A 208 5.55 2.72 -2.27
CA LEU A 208 5.25 1.57 -1.41
C LEU A 208 5.72 0.24 -2.01
N HIS A 209 5.66 0.05 -3.32
CA HIS A 209 6.31 -1.10 -3.96
C HIS A 209 7.83 -1.04 -3.80
N ALA A 210 8.43 0.16 -3.93
CA ALA A 210 9.87 0.34 -3.68
C ALA A 210 10.27 0.04 -2.22
N ALA A 211 9.42 0.44 -1.25
CA ALA A 211 9.63 0.15 0.16
C ALA A 211 9.55 -1.36 0.45
N LEU A 212 8.62 -2.08 -0.18
CA LEU A 212 8.52 -3.54 -0.05
C LEU A 212 9.70 -4.28 -0.69
N ALA A 213 10.26 -3.74 -1.78
CA ALA A 213 11.41 -4.33 -2.47
C ALA A 213 12.76 -4.08 -1.76
N SER A 214 12.78 -3.28 -0.69
CA SER A 214 14.00 -2.90 0.02
C SER A 214 13.98 -3.44 1.44
N PRO A 215 15.09 -4.00 1.95
CA PRO A 215 15.15 -4.37 3.36
C PRO A 215 15.12 -3.10 4.22
N PHE A 216 14.26 -3.11 5.22
CA PHE A 216 14.16 -2.05 6.22
C PHE A 216 14.30 -2.67 7.61
N GLU A 217 15.36 -2.31 8.34
CA GLU A 217 15.54 -2.74 9.72
C GLU A 217 14.82 -1.75 10.65
N PRO A 218 13.68 -2.14 11.25
CA PRO A 218 12.92 -1.22 12.08
C PRO A 218 13.62 -1.01 13.41
N GLN A 219 13.84 0.24 13.77
CA GLN A 219 14.24 0.62 15.13
C GLN A 219 13.01 0.73 16.01
N LEU A 220 12.90 -0.14 17.01
CA LEU A 220 11.81 -0.11 17.97
C LEU A 220 12.34 0.19 19.36
N THR A 221 11.64 1.07 20.07
CA THR A 221 11.87 1.38 21.47
C THR A 221 10.58 1.18 22.24
N LEU A 222 10.69 0.66 23.46
CA LEU A 222 9.58 0.49 24.37
C LEU A 222 9.81 1.34 25.61
N SER A 223 8.81 2.14 26.00
CA SER A 223 8.78 2.82 27.28
C SER A 223 7.51 2.43 28.04
N LEU A 224 7.66 2.17 29.34
CA LEU A 224 6.55 1.89 30.24
C LEU A 224 6.32 3.09 31.15
N ASN A 225 5.10 3.60 31.19
CA ASN A 225 4.68 4.70 32.08
C ASN A 225 5.56 5.96 32.00
N GLY A 226 6.08 6.29 30.81
CA GLY A 226 6.98 7.44 30.62
C GLY A 226 8.38 7.26 31.20
N GLY A 227 8.74 6.05 31.62
CA GLY A 227 10.09 5.70 32.04
C GLY A 227 11.09 5.64 30.87
N GLU A 228 12.30 5.18 31.18
CA GLU A 228 13.37 5.03 30.20
C GLU A 228 12.93 4.18 28.99
N SER A 229 13.30 4.64 27.79
CA SER A 229 13.02 3.92 26.55
C SER A 229 14.09 2.86 26.32
N LEU A 230 13.68 1.60 26.28
CA LEU A 230 14.56 0.47 26.03
C LEU A 230 14.50 0.08 24.54
N PRO A 231 15.64 -0.10 23.85
CA PRO A 231 15.65 -0.61 22.49
C PRO A 231 15.19 -2.07 22.47
N ILE A 232 14.38 -2.44 21.47
CA ILE A 232 14.01 -3.82 21.19
C ILE A 232 14.97 -4.36 20.13
N ASP A 233 15.78 -5.35 20.51
CA ASP A 233 16.71 -6.02 19.60
C ASP A 233 16.06 -7.22 18.90
N PHE A 234 15.97 -7.15 17.57
CA PHE A 234 15.46 -8.24 16.71
C PHE A 234 16.54 -9.18 16.19
N SER A 235 17.80 -8.98 16.60
CA SER A 235 18.97 -9.76 16.17
C SER A 235 19.17 -11.06 16.95
N HIS A 236 18.36 -11.31 18.00
CA HIS A 236 18.26 -12.62 18.63
C HIS A 236 17.61 -13.64 17.67
N ARG A 237 18.40 -14.13 16.72
CA ARG A 237 18.18 -15.42 16.07
C ARG A 237 18.23 -16.47 17.17
N ALA A 238 17.22 -17.33 17.24
CA ALA A 238 17.41 -18.65 17.83
C ALA A 238 18.64 -19.24 17.14
N LYS A 239 19.71 -19.45 17.90
CA LYS A 239 20.78 -20.35 17.48
C LYS A 239 20.09 -21.70 17.24
N ASN A 240 20.31 -22.27 16.06
CA ASN A 240 19.91 -23.64 15.73
C ASN A 240 20.24 -24.61 16.86
#